data_AF-A0A131Z849-F1
#
_entry.id   AF-A0A131Z849-F1
#
_cell.length_a   1.000
_cell.length_b   1.000
_cell.length_c   1.000
_cell.angle_alpha   90.00
_cell.angle_beta   90.00
_cell.angle_gamma   90.00
#
_symmetry.space_group_name_H-M   'P 1'
#
loop_
_entity.id
_entity.type
_entity.pdbx_description
1 polymer ?
#
loop_
_entity_poly.entity_id
_entity_poly.type
_entity_poly.pdbx_seq_one_letter_code
_entity_poly.pdbx_strand_id
1 'polypeptide(L)'
;SVRPLSITFNRCLFLGESRCDLRILGVLDTQHKDRMTLFHRDTFRAVERVLFVAIDDSCAVFKVESLTHWHHEYYDLRCLSSDHRRINDAELML
;
A
#
# COMPACT_ATOMS: atom_id res chain seq x y z
N SER A 1 -14.88 -21.66 2.84
CA SER A 1 -14.59 -20.36 3.47
C SER A 1 -13.35 -19.80 2.81
N VAL A 2 -13.50 -18.81 1.92
CA VAL A 2 -12.35 -18.12 1.33
C VAL A 2 -11.94 -17.05 2.34
N ARG A 3 -10.80 -17.24 3.01
CA ARG A 3 -10.27 -16.19 3.88
C ARG A 3 -9.69 -15.09 2.99
N PRO A 4 -10.01 -13.82 3.23
CA PRO A 4 -9.41 -12.73 2.47
C PRO A 4 -7.89 -12.77 2.65
N LEU A 5 -7.16 -12.63 1.56
CA LEU A 5 -5.71 -12.52 1.62
C LEU A 5 -5.36 -11.12 2.15
N SER A 6 -4.78 -11.07 3.34
CA SER A 6 -4.47 -9.82 4.02
C SER A 6 -3.02 -9.77 4.45
N ILE A 7 -2.43 -8.58 4.38
CA ILE A 7 -1.06 -8.29 4.81
C ILE A 7 -1.05 -7.13 5.81
N THR A 8 -0.21 -7.21 6.82
CA THR A 8 -0.03 -6.11 7.79
C THR A 8 1.37 -5.54 7.63
N PHE A 9 1.48 -4.23 7.49
CA PHE A 9 2.73 -3.53 7.26
C PHE A 9 2.76 -2.19 8.00
N ASN A 10 3.96 -1.67 8.25
CA ASN A 10 4.14 -0.37 8.89
C ASN A 10 4.50 0.67 7.82
N ARG A 11 3.78 1.79 7.79
CA ARG A 11 4.12 2.96 6.98
C ARG A 11 4.66 4.06 7.87
N CYS A 12 5.83 4.57 7.52
CA CYS A 12 6.34 5.80 8.08
C CYS A 12 5.84 6.98 7.23
N LEU A 13 5.15 7.94 7.87
CA LEU A 13 4.65 9.16 7.24
C LEU A 13 5.23 10.38 7.95
N PHE A 14 5.47 11.44 7.20
CA PHE A 14 5.80 12.75 7.75
C PHE A 14 4.55 13.63 7.67
N LEU A 15 4.00 13.99 8.84
CA LEU A 15 2.87 14.90 8.95
C LEU A 15 3.39 16.19 9.59
N GLY A 16 3.59 17.21 8.75
CA GLY A 16 4.36 18.40 9.14
C GLY A 16 5.82 18.04 9.40
N GLU A 17 6.33 18.37 10.59
CA GLU A 17 7.70 18.06 11.03
C GLU A 17 7.79 16.78 11.89
N SER A 18 6.67 16.08 12.06
CA SER A 18 6.60 14.88 12.91
C SER A 18 6.59 13.60 12.08
N ARG A 19 7.42 12.64 12.50
CA ARG A 19 7.43 11.28 11.96
C ARG A 19 6.37 10.45 12.69
N CYS A 20 5.47 9.84 11.93
CA CYS A 20 4.42 8.96 12.44
C CYS A 20 4.53 7.59 11.78
N ASP A 21 4.64 6.53 12.58
CA ASP A 21 4.57 5.16 12.09
C ASP A 21 3.13 4.64 12.26
N LEU A 22 2.51 4.23 11.15
CA LEU A 22 1.17 3.68 11.09
C LEU A 22 1.22 2.20 10.75
N ARG A 23 0.60 1.37 11.59
CA ARG A 23 0.36 -0.03 11.29
C ARG A 23 -0.88 -0.18 10.43
N ILE A 24 -0.71 -0.55 9.17
CA ILE A 24 -1.76 -0.69 8.18
C ILE A 24 -2.07 -2.17 7.95
N LEU A 25 -3.35 -2.49 7.85
CA LEU A 25 -3.86 -3.76 7.35
C LEU A 25 -4.32 -3.56 5.90
N GLY A 26 -3.63 -4.20 4.97
CA GLY A 26 -4.04 -4.32 3.58
C GLY A 26 -4.84 -5.59 3.35
N VAL A 27 -6.02 -5.47 2.73
CA VAL A 27 -6.87 -6.59 2.34
C VAL A 27 -6.97 -6.60 0.82
N LEU A 28 -6.45 -7.65 0.19
CA LEU A 28 -6.45 -7.78 -1.27
C LEU A 28 -7.85 -8.10 -1.78
N ASP A 29 -8.24 -7.45 -2.86
CA ASP A 29 -9.51 -7.69 -3.53
C ASP A 29 -9.44 -9.04 -4.28
N THR A 30 -10.32 -9.96 -3.92
CA THR A 30 -10.39 -11.30 -4.53
C THR A 30 -10.82 -11.28 -6.00
N GLN A 31 -11.46 -10.20 -6.46
CA GLN A 31 -11.92 -10.02 -7.83
C GLN A 31 -10.94 -9.19 -8.67
N HIS A 32 -10.17 -8.31 -8.03
CA HIS A 32 -9.25 -7.38 -8.69
C HIS A 32 -7.85 -7.51 -8.08
N LYS A 33 -6.99 -8.31 -8.71
CA LYS A 33 -5.65 -8.61 -8.19
C LYS A 33 -4.73 -7.39 -8.05
N ASP A 34 -5.06 -6.31 -8.76
CA ASP A 34 -4.36 -5.03 -8.71
C ASP A 34 -4.83 -4.12 -7.56
N ARG A 35 -5.85 -4.53 -6.80
CA ARG A 35 -6.53 -3.68 -5.81
C ARG A 35 -6.38 -4.19 -4.39
N MET A 36 -6.09 -3.27 -3.48
CA MET A 36 -5.99 -3.51 -2.05
C MET A 36 -6.78 -2.46 -1.26
N THR A 37 -7.47 -2.88 -0.21
CA THR A 37 -8.15 -1.98 0.73
C THR A 37 -7.30 -1.82 1.98
N LEU A 38 -7.05 -0.58 2.41
CA LEU A 38 -6.24 -0.27 3.57
C LEU A 38 -7.10 0.11 4.78
N PHE A 39 -6.74 -0.48 5.92
CA PHE A 39 -7.33 -0.19 7.22
C PHE A 39 -6.24 0.22 8.22
N HIS A 40 -6.56 1.15 9.11
CA HIS A 40 -5.75 1.47 10.29
C HIS A 40 -6.66 1.42 11.52
N ARG A 41 -6.34 0.56 12.49
CA ARG A 41 -7.17 0.29 13.68
C ARG A 41 -8.63 -0.02 13.29
N ASP A 42 -8.79 -0.96 12.37
CA ASP A 42 -10.08 -1.41 11.80
C ASP A 42 -10.91 -0.32 11.10
N THR A 43 -10.36 0.89 10.98
CA THR A 43 -10.98 2.00 10.26
C THR A 43 -10.46 2.01 8.83
N PHE A 44 -11.37 1.94 7.87
CA PHE A 44 -11.06 2.11 6.44
C PHE A 44 -10.30 3.42 6.20
N ARG A 45 -9.24 3.38 5.39
CA ARG A 45 -8.43 4.56 5.05
C ARG A 45 -8.44 4.88 3.57
N ALA A 46 -8.15 3.89 2.74
CA ALA A 46 -8.01 4.10 1.30
C ALA A 46 -8.18 2.79 0.53
N VAL A 47 -8.43 2.91 -0.76
CA VAL A 47 -8.18 1.86 -1.74
C VAL A 47 -6.90 2.20 -2.48
N GLU A 48 -6.04 1.21 -2.66
CA GLU A 48 -4.86 1.31 -3.52
C GLU A 48 -5.02 0.39 -4.72
N ARG A 49 -4.64 0.90 -5.89
CA ARG A 49 -4.56 0.13 -7.12
C ARG A 49 -3.16 0.23 -7.71
N VAL A 50 -2.52 -0.91 -7.94
CA VAL A 50 -1.23 -0.98 -8.66
C VAL A 50 -1.49 -0.61 -10.11
N LEU A 51 -0.80 0.42 -10.61
CA LEU A 51 -0.87 0.84 -12.02
C LEU A 51 0.33 0.32 -12.81
N PHE A 52 1.49 0.27 -12.18
CA PHE A 52 2.73 -0.14 -12.81
C PHE A 52 3.69 -0.72 -11.78
N VAL A 53 4.45 -1.72 -12.19
CA VAL A 53 5.59 -2.27 -11.44
C VAL A 53 6.75 -2.33 -12.42
N ALA A 54 7.92 -1.82 -12.02
CA ALA A 54 9.13 -1.90 -12.84
C ALA A 54 9.53 -3.36 -13.07
N ILE A 55 10.13 -3.67 -14.22
CA ILE A 55 10.50 -5.04 -14.60
C ILE A 55 11.50 -5.66 -13.61
N ASP A 56 12.37 -4.83 -13.05
CA ASP A 56 13.37 -5.20 -12.06
C ASP A 56 12.84 -5.10 -10.63
N ASP A 57 11.53 -4.87 -10.48
CA ASP A 57 10.87 -4.76 -9.20
C ASP A 57 11.50 -3.66 -8.30
N SER A 58 12.15 -2.66 -8.89
CA SER A 58 12.79 -1.56 -8.15
C SER A 58 11.78 -0.53 -7.63
N CYS A 59 10.65 -0.39 -8.32
CA CYS A 59 9.61 0.55 -7.96
C CYS A 59 8.23 0.16 -8.50
N ALA A 60 7.20 0.76 -7.93
CA ALA A 60 5.82 0.60 -8.34
C ALA A 60 5.03 1.90 -8.19
N VAL A 61 4.07 2.11 -9.09
CA VAL A 61 3.15 3.27 -9.08
C VAL A 61 1.77 2.78 -8.67
N PHE A 62 1.19 3.47 -7.70
CA PHE A 62 -0.13 3.17 -7.15
C PHE A 62 -1.05 4.36 -7.36
N LYS A 63 -2.30 4.10 -7.77
CA LYS A 63 -3.40 5.04 -7.57
C LYS A 63 -3.96 4.83 -6.16
N VAL A 64 -4.10 5.91 -5.40
CA VAL A 64 -4.65 5.87 -4.04
C VAL A 64 -5.92 6.70 -3.98
N GLU A 65 -7.02 6.07 -3.59
CA GLU A 65 -8.34 6.68 -3.49
C GLU A 65 -8.75 6.73 -2.01
N SER A 66 -8.79 7.94 -1.44
CA SER A 66 -9.31 8.15 -0.09
C SER A 66 -10.84 8.27 -0.15
N LEU A 67 -11.55 7.56 0.71
CA LEU A 67 -13.00 7.75 0.89
C LEU A 67 -13.34 8.57 2.15
N THR A 68 -12.35 8.84 3.01
CA THR A 68 -12.55 9.77 4.15
C THR A 68 -12.53 11.23 3.70
N HIS A 69 -11.90 11.51 2.55
CA HIS A 69 -11.93 12.81 1.87
C HIS A 69 -12.55 12.61 0.49
N TRP A 70 -13.79 13.04 0.32
CA TRP A 70 -14.52 12.89 -0.95
C TRP A 70 -13.70 13.43 -2.13
N HIS A 71 -13.60 12.64 -3.20
CA HIS A 71 -12.85 12.97 -4.44
C HIS A 71 -11.34 13.22 -4.27
N HIS A 72 -10.74 12.77 -3.18
CA HIS A 72 -9.29 12.86 -3.01
C HIS A 72 -8.59 11.61 -3.54
N GLU A 73 -8.11 11.71 -4.79
CA GLU A 73 -7.22 10.72 -5.40
C GLU A 73 -5.81 11.30 -5.58
N TYR A 74 -4.80 10.46 -5.38
CA TYR A 74 -3.40 10.80 -5.63
C TYR A 74 -2.62 9.58 -6.10
N TYR A 75 -1.37 9.78 -6.50
CA TYR A 75 -0.49 8.73 -7.00
C TYR A 75 0.73 8.61 -6.09
N ASP A 76 1.02 7.38 -5.67
CA ASP A 76 2.20 7.03 -4.87
C ASP A 76 3.21 6.31 -5.76
N LEU A 77 4.45 6.82 -5.81
CA LEU A 77 5.61 6.07 -6.29
C LEU A 77 6.29 5.43 -5.07
N ARG A 78 6.40 4.11 -5.06
CA ARG A 78 7.17 3.37 -4.05
C ARG A 78 8.41 2.81 -4.70
N CYS A 79 9.54 2.97 -4.03
CA CYS A 79 10.81 2.43 -4.47
C CYS A 79 11.35 1.51 -3.38
N LEU A 80 11.99 0.42 -3.79
CA LEU A 80 12.82 -0.35 -2.87
C LEU A 80 13.97 0.51 -2.38
N SER A 81 14.20 0.51 -1.06
CA SER A 81 15.40 1.10 -0.50
C SER A 81 16.63 0.34 -0.99
N SER A 82 17.69 1.07 -1.36
CA SER A 82 18.96 0.50 -1.80
C SER A 82 19.65 -0.40 -0.77
N ASP A 83 19.22 -0.37 0.49
CA ASP A 83 19.75 -1.20 1.58
C ASP A 83 19.09 -2.60 1.66
N HIS A 84 18.05 -2.87 0.87
CA HIS A 84 17.36 -4.17 0.87
C HIS A 84 17.91 -5.11 -0.20
N ARG A 85 19.11 -5.64 0.03
CA ARG A 85 19.74 -6.62 -0.87
C ARG A 85 19.11 -8.02 -0.89
N ARG A 86 18.01 -8.28 -0.16
CA ARG A 86 17.30 -9.56 -0.17
C ARG A 86 15.92 -9.42 0.45
N ILE A 87 14.87 -9.10 -0.32
CA ILE A 87 13.52 -9.41 0.17
C ILE A 87 12.65 -10.01 -0.96
N ASN A 88 11.96 -11.09 -0.59
CA ASN A 88 11.10 -11.91 -1.44
C ASN A 88 9.93 -11.09 -2.01
N ASP A 89 9.40 -11.54 -3.14
CA ASP A 89 8.29 -11.01 -3.98
C ASP A 89 7.06 -10.42 -3.27
N ALA A 90 6.91 -10.60 -1.96
CA ALA A 90 5.83 -10.04 -1.15
C ALA A 90 6.03 -8.56 -0.76
N GLU A 91 7.24 -8.03 -0.81
CA GLU A 91 7.50 -6.66 -0.35
C GLU A 91 7.30 -5.57 -1.40
N LEU A 92 7.26 -5.91 -2.68
CA LEU A 92 6.90 -4.93 -3.71
C LEU A 92 5.44 -4.50 -3.70
N MET A 93 4.61 -5.28 -3.02
CA MET A 93 3.21 -4.92 -2.79
C MET A 93 3.04 -4.05 -1.52
N LEU A 94 4.13 -3.70 -0.83
CA LEU A 94 4.15 -2.91 0.42
C LEU A 94 4.67 -1.48 0.21
#